data_AF-A0A7C7W333-F1
#
_entry.id   AF-A0A7C7W333-F1
#
_cell.length_a   1.000
_cell.length_b   1.000
_cell.length_c   1.000
_cell.angle_alpha   90.00
_cell.angle_beta   90.00
_cell.angle_gamma   90.00
#
_symmetry.space_group_name_H-M   'P 1'
#
loop_
_entity.id
_entity.type
_entity.pdbx_description
1 polymer ?
#
loop_
_entity_poly.entity_id
_entity_poly.type
_entity_poly.pdbx_seq_one_letter_code
_entity_poly.pdbx_strand_id
1 'polypeptide(L)'
;LETALAEVPMVVVYKTSRISYEIGRRVVKLPFFSLVNLIAGKEIVPELLQNETVPENIVAQMRAILDNQQRYTQTITELKDVKSRLGEPGAPQRAAAAIIKEMSQYA
;
A
#
# COMPACT_ATOMS: atom_id res chain seq x y z
N LEU A 1 -1.41 -3.13 -4.15
CA LEU A 1 -0.04 -2.78 -4.57
C LEU A 1 0.02 -2.52 -6.07
N GLU A 2 -0.61 -3.36 -6.89
CA GLU A 2 -0.70 -3.20 -8.35
C GLU A 2 -1.16 -1.81 -8.79
N THR A 3 -2.17 -1.24 -8.13
CA THR A 3 -2.64 0.14 -8.40
C THR A 3 -1.55 1.20 -8.24
N ALA A 4 -0.68 1.06 -7.23
CA ALA A 4 0.46 1.96 -7.05
C ALA A 4 1.52 1.76 -8.15
N LEU A 5 1.77 0.52 -8.58
CA LEU A 5 2.70 0.20 -9.67
C LEU A 5 2.22 0.72 -11.02
N ALA A 6 0.90 0.79 -11.20
CA ALA A 6 0.24 1.44 -12.34
C ALA A 6 0.22 2.97 -12.22
N GLU A 7 0.78 3.53 -11.13
CA GLU A 7 0.85 4.98 -10.87
C GLU A 7 -0.54 5.65 -10.85
N VAL A 8 -1.56 4.90 -10.41
CA VAL A 8 -2.94 5.38 -10.33
C VAL A 8 -3.22 5.90 -8.92
N PRO A 9 -3.61 7.17 -8.74
CA PRO A 9 -4.05 7.69 -7.45
C PRO A 9 -5.24 6.91 -6.91
N MET A 10 -5.26 6.67 -5.60
CA MET A 10 -6.28 5.83 -4.98
C MET A 10 -6.64 6.31 -3.58
N VAL A 11 -7.83 5.90 -3.13
CA VAL A 11 -8.26 5.94 -1.73
C VAL A 11 -8.34 4.50 -1.24
N VAL A 12 -7.61 4.16 -0.18
CA VAL A 12 -7.61 2.81 0.37
C VAL A 12 -8.74 2.70 1.39
N VAL A 13 -9.61 1.73 1.20
CA VAL A 13 -10.72 1.46 2.12
C VAL A 13 -10.56 0.08 2.73
N TYR A 14 -10.83 -0.04 4.04
CA TYR A 14 -10.79 -1.33 4.71
C TYR A 14 -12.00 -1.53 5.62
N LYS A 15 -12.92 -2.40 5.19
CA LYS A 15 -14.15 -2.73 5.91
C LYS A 15 -14.27 -4.24 6.10
N THR A 16 -14.32 -4.66 7.36
CA THR A 16 -14.42 -6.08 7.74
C THR A 16 -15.38 -6.23 8.94
N SER A 17 -15.53 -7.45 9.45
CA SER A 17 -16.28 -7.65 10.70
C SER A 17 -15.59 -6.94 11.86
N ARG A 18 -16.38 -6.38 12.80
CA ARG A 18 -15.83 -5.68 13.97
C ARG A 18 -14.89 -6.57 14.79
N ILE A 19 -15.26 -7.84 14.97
CA ILE A 19 -14.46 -8.82 15.73
C ILE A 19 -13.11 -9.05 15.03
N SER A 20 -13.12 -9.29 13.72
CA SER A 20 -11.89 -9.47 12.94
C SER A 20 -10.99 -8.25 13.01
N TYR A 21 -11.56 -7.04 12.94
CA TYR A 21 -10.80 -5.80 13.02
C TYR A 21 -10.16 -5.60 14.40
N GLU A 22 -10.89 -5.83 15.49
CA GLU A 22 -10.37 -5.68 16.85
C GLU A 22 -9.24 -6.67 17.15
N ILE A 23 -9.37 -7.92 16.69
CA ILE A 23 -8.30 -8.91 16.81
C ILE A 23 -7.10 -8.47 15.97
N GLY A 24 -7.33 -8.14 14.70
CA GLY A 24 -6.28 -7.70 13.78
C GLY A 24 -5.51 -6.50 14.32
N ARG A 25 -6.20 -5.48 14.83
CA ARG A 25 -5.59 -4.26 15.40
C ARG A 25 -4.74 -4.52 16.64
N ARG A 26 -5.07 -5.55 17.44
CA ARG A 26 -4.27 -5.92 18.62
C ARG A 26 -2.99 -6.67 18.25
N VAL A 27 -3.04 -7.45 17.17
CA VAL A 27 -1.90 -8.26 16.68
C VAL A 27 -0.98 -7.44 15.78
N VAL A 28 -1.55 -6.59 14.92
CA VAL A 28 -0.82 -5.81 13.91
C VAL A 28 -0.51 -4.42 14.45
N LYS A 29 0.75 -4.19 14.80
CA LYS A 29 1.28 -2.88 15.23
C LYS A 29 2.02 -2.20 14.09
N LEU A 30 1.28 -1.74 13.09
CA LEU A 30 1.82 -1.04 11.93
C LEU A 30 1.34 0.42 11.91
N PRO A 31 2.17 1.37 11.45
CA PRO A 31 1.78 2.79 11.38
C PRO A 31 0.75 3.07 10.28
N PHE A 32 0.67 2.21 9.27
CA PHE A 32 -0.26 2.31 8.14
C PHE A 32 -0.85 0.94 7.81
N PHE A 33 -2.07 0.91 7.28
CA PHE A 33 -2.73 -0.33 6.84
C PHE A 33 -2.35 -0.71 5.41
N SER A 34 -2.14 0.27 4.53
CA SER A 34 -1.78 -0.01 3.14
C SER A 34 -0.28 -0.27 3.00
N LEU A 35 0.07 -1.27 2.18
CA LEU A 35 1.46 -1.50 1.78
C LEU A 35 2.09 -0.28 1.12
N VAL A 36 1.29 0.56 0.46
CA VAL A 36 1.75 1.75 -0.26
C VAL A 36 2.30 2.78 0.72
N ASN A 37 1.53 3.13 1.76
CA ASN A 37 2.00 4.05 2.80
C ASN A 37 3.10 3.44 3.67
N LEU A 38 3.05 2.11 3.92
CA LEU A 38 4.13 1.41 4.64
C LEU A 38 5.46 1.51 3.89
N ILE A 39 5.45 1.28 2.58
CA ILE A 39 6.65 1.46 1.75
C ILE A 39 7.06 2.93 1.78
N ALA A 40 6.15 3.86 1.51
CA ALA A 40 6.45 5.29 1.49
C ALA A 40 7.00 5.81 2.84
N GLY A 41 6.63 5.19 3.96
CA GLY A 41 6.98 5.64 5.31
C GLY A 41 6.20 6.87 5.77
N LYS A 42 5.19 7.26 5.00
CA LYS A 42 4.29 8.40 5.25
C LYS A 42 2.97 8.16 4.53
N GLU A 43 1.94 8.91 4.91
CA GLU A 43 0.64 8.86 4.25
C GLU A 43 0.69 9.60 2.90
N ILE A 44 0.74 8.84 1.81
CA ILE A 44 0.70 9.39 0.43
C ILE A 44 -0.64 9.14 -0.25
N VAL A 45 -1.37 8.11 0.19
CA VAL A 45 -2.75 7.82 -0.19
C VAL A 45 -3.62 7.75 1.07
N PRO A 46 -4.83 8.32 1.06
CA PRO A 46 -5.71 8.29 2.22
C PRO A 46 -6.19 6.88 2.54
N GLU A 47 -6.29 6.57 3.82
CA GLU A 47 -6.79 5.29 4.34
C GLU A 47 -8.06 5.52 5.15
N LEU A 48 -9.18 4.94 4.72
CA LEU A 48 -10.47 5.02 5.42
C LEU A 48 -10.80 3.66 6.03
N LEU A 49 -10.77 3.58 7.36
CA LEU A 49 -10.91 2.32 8.08
C LEU A 49 -12.27 2.23 8.75
N GLN A 50 -12.90 1.06 8.62
CA GLN A 50 -14.10 0.67 9.37
C GLN A 50 -15.25 1.69 9.30
N ASN A 51 -15.37 2.58 10.29
CA ASN A 51 -16.46 3.55 10.36
C ASN A 51 -16.21 4.77 9.45
N GLU A 52 -14.96 4.98 9.01
CA GLU A 52 -14.60 6.04 8.07
C GLU A 52 -14.94 5.66 6.63
N THR A 53 -15.17 4.37 6.36
CA THR A 53 -15.56 3.84 5.04
C THR A 53 -17.05 4.12 4.77
N VAL A 54 -17.38 5.41 4.62
CA VAL A 54 -18.70 5.90 4.22
C VAL A 54 -18.60 6.66 2.89
N PRO A 55 -19.65 6.65 2.05
CA PRO A 55 -19.61 7.24 0.70
C PRO A 55 -19.13 8.68 0.70
N GLU A 56 -19.56 9.49 1.67
CA GLU A 56 -19.24 10.91 1.77
C GLU A 56 -17.74 11.12 1.96
N ASN A 57 -17.10 10.32 2.82
CA ASN A 57 -15.66 10.39 3.05
C ASN A 57 -14.87 9.93 1.83
N ILE A 58 -15.30 8.85 1.17
CA ILE A 58 -14.64 8.34 -0.03
C ILE A 58 -14.65 9.41 -1.13
N VAL A 59 -15.82 9.99 -1.41
CA VAL A 59 -15.98 11.03 -2.42
C VAL A 59 -15.16 12.27 -2.07
N ALA A 60 -15.17 12.68 -0.79
CA ALA A 60 -14.37 13.82 -0.34
C ALA A 60 -12.87 13.61 -0.57
N GLN A 61 -12.34 12.43 -0.22
CA GLN A 61 -10.92 12.10 -0.43
C GLN A 61 -10.57 11.97 -1.92
N MET A 62 -11.44 11.36 -2.72
CA MET A 62 -11.25 11.28 -4.17
C MET A 62 -11.19 12.68 -4.79
N ARG A 63 -12.12 13.57 -4.46
CA ARG A 63 -12.13 14.96 -4.95
C ARG A 63 -10.90 15.74 -4.46
N ALA A 64 -10.50 15.56 -3.21
CA ALA A 64 -9.30 16.21 -2.67
C ALA A 64 -8.02 15.86 -3.44
N ILE A 65 -7.97 14.68 -4.07
CA ILE A 65 -6.88 14.27 -4.95
C ILE A 65 -7.12 14.72 -6.39
N LEU A 66 -8.28 14.43 -6.96
CA LEU A 66 -8.57 14.62 -8.39
C LEU A 66 -8.79 16.08 -8.79
N ASP A 67 -9.44 16.87 -7.93
CA ASP A 67 -9.81 18.25 -8.23
C ASP A 67 -8.69 19.24 -7.84
N ASN A 68 -7.63 18.76 -7.19
CA ASN A 68 -6.47 19.54 -6.80
C ASN A 68 -5.23 19.11 -7.59
N GLN A 69 -4.88 19.86 -8.63
CA GLN A 69 -3.76 19.56 -9.52
C GLN A 69 -2.42 19.38 -8.79
N GLN A 70 -2.17 20.18 -7.75
CA GLN A 70 -0.93 20.08 -6.96
C GLN A 70 -0.90 18.77 -6.19
N ARG A 71 -2.00 18.43 -5.50
CA ARG A 71 -2.12 17.18 -4.75
C ARG A 71 -2.03 15.96 -5.67
N TYR A 72 -2.74 15.99 -6.80
CA TYR A 72 -2.66 14.94 -7.82
C TYR A 72 -1.22 14.69 -8.26
N THR A 73 -0.52 15.75 -8.68
CA THR A 73 0.86 15.66 -9.17
C THR A 73 1.80 15.14 -8.08
N GLN A 74 1.63 15.61 -6.84
CA GLN A 74 2.39 15.10 -5.71
C GLN A 74 2.14 13.60 -5.50
N THR A 75 0.89 13.16 -5.46
CA THR A 75 0.55 11.74 -5.30
C THR A 75 1.16 10.88 -6.39
N ILE A 76 1.12 11.30 -7.66
CA ILE A 76 1.77 10.58 -8.76
C ILE A 76 3.29 10.45 -8.55
N THR A 77 3.96 11.54 -8.15
CA THR A 77 5.40 11.52 -7.86
C THR A 77 5.74 10.55 -6.73
N GLU A 78 4.96 10.57 -5.65
CA GLU A 78 5.16 9.67 -4.51
C GLU A 78 4.89 8.19 -4.89
N LEU A 79 3.91 7.92 -5.76
CA LEU A 79 3.65 6.58 -6.26
C LEU A 79 4.81 6.05 -7.12
N LYS A 80 5.44 6.92 -7.92
CA LYS A 80 6.67 6.58 -8.66
C LYS A 80 7.83 6.26 -7.74
N ASP A 81 7.99 6.97 -6.63
CA ASP A 81 8.98 6.66 -5.60
C ASP A 81 8.70 5.29 -4.95
N VAL A 82 7.44 5.00 -4.59
CA VAL A 82 7.07 3.68 -4.06
C VAL A 82 7.41 2.56 -5.04
N LYS A 83 7.15 2.77 -6.34
CA LYS A 83 7.47 1.80 -7.39
C LYS A 83 8.98 1.57 -7.52
N SER A 84 9.80 2.62 -7.47
CA SER A 84 11.27 2.48 -7.55
C SER A 84 11.83 1.69 -6.35
N ARG A 85 11.21 1.82 -5.17
CA ARG A 85 11.63 1.13 -3.95
C ARG A 85 11.29 -0.36 -3.89
N LEU A 86 10.42 -0.85 -4.77
CA LEU A 86 10.04 -2.27 -4.84
C LEU A 86 11.07 -3.15 -5.58
N GLY A 87 12.09 -2.52 -6.17
CA GLY A 87 13.19 -3.19 -6.85
C GLY A 87 12.80 -3.76 -8.22
N GLU A 88 13.78 -4.40 -8.85
CA GLU A 88 13.64 -4.88 -10.23
C GLU A 88 12.81 -6.17 -10.34
N PRO A 89 12.17 -6.41 -11.50
CA PRO A 89 11.53 -7.68 -11.82
C PRO A 89 12.44 -8.88 -11.57
N GLY A 90 11.83 -10.05 -11.35
CA GLY A 90 12.57 -11.31 -11.13
C GLY A 90 12.72 -11.71 -9.66
N ALA A 91 11.93 -11.15 -8.75
CA ALA A 91 11.96 -11.52 -7.33
C ALA A 91 11.75 -13.03 -7.09
N PRO A 92 10.80 -13.73 -7.76
CA PRO A 92 10.64 -15.18 -7.60
C PRO A 92 11.88 -15.98 -8.03
N GLN A 93 12.53 -15.58 -9.13
CA GLN A 93 13.74 -16.24 -9.64
C GLN A 93 14.92 -16.05 -8.69
N ARG A 94 15.11 -14.83 -8.17
CA ARG A 94 16.14 -14.56 -7.15
C ARG A 94 15.89 -15.37 -5.89
N ALA A 95 14.64 -15.46 -5.45
CA ALA A 95 14.26 -16.28 -4.29
C ALA A 95 14.56 -17.77 -4.54
N ALA A 96 14.16 -18.32 -5.68
CA ALA A 96 14.44 -19.70 -6.05
C ALA A 96 15.95 -19.99 -6.11
N ALA A 97 16.74 -19.10 -6.72
CA ALA A 97 18.19 -19.23 -6.79
C ALA A 97 18.84 -19.19 -5.40
N ALA A 98 18.36 -18.33 -4.49
CA ALA A 98 18.84 -18.27 -3.11
C ALA A 98 18.54 -19.55 -2.34
N ILE A 99 17.34 -20.12 -2.49
CA ILE A 99 16.95 -21.39 -1.87
C ILE A 99 17.84 -22.54 -2.37
N ILE A 100 18.02 -22.67 -3.69
CA ILE A 100 18.89 -23.72 -4.28
C ILE A 100 20.32 -23.59 -3.76
N LYS A 101 20.85 -22.36 -3.73
CA LYS A 101 22.21 -22.09 -3.22
C LYS A 101 22.37 -22.55 -1.77
N GLU A 102 21.40 -22.25 -0.90
CA GLU A 102 21.42 -22.66 0.51
C GLU A 102 21.36 -24.18 0.65
N MET A 103 20.48 -24.86 -0.09
CA MET A 103 20.35 -26.32 -0.05
C MET A 103 21.64 -27.03 -0.47
N SER A 104 22.36 -26.51 -1.47
CA SER A 104 23.63 -27.07 -1.93
C SER A 104 24.79 -26.90 -0.96
N GLN A 105 24.67 -26.08 0.08
CA GLN A 105 25.71 -25.94 1.12
C GLN A 105 25.65 -27.05 2.19
N TYR A 106 24.53 -27.79 2.27
CA TYR A 106 24.35 -28.89 3.22
C TYR A 106 24.32 -30.28 2.55
N ALA A 107 24.57 -30.33 1.24
CA ALA A 107 24.73 -31.55 0.45
C ALA A 107 26.22 -31.88 0.28
#